data_AF-A0AAD7MVM2-F1
#
_entry.id   AF-A0AAD7MVM2-F1
#
_cell.length_a   1.000
_cell.length_b   1.000
_cell.length_c   1.000
_cell.angle_alpha   90.00
_cell.angle_beta   90.00
_cell.angle_gamma   90.00
#
_symmetry.space_group_name_H-M   'P 1'
#
loop_
_entity.id
_entity.type
_entity.pdbx_description
1 polymer ?
#
loop_
_entity_poly.entity_id
_entity_poly.type
_entity_poly.pdbx_seq_one_letter_code
_entity_poly.pdbx_strand_id
1 'polypeptide(L)'
;MFNFRLILALPLLCGSVLSSVVGNTALPRSANASLSPEFRPVTFVGDVAAVVTNTAGSTHIYYQNPDNSIQETITSAPFVVGTFEASTVIVPADEVLCGTPIAATTISNTGFPIRVFFVSPSYILSEYAWTGTAWEGWPQCSGCITANQFAVEPGSSVLYALAGSTADVLLRVGFVSAGQPGTLTEAEFTGGKWELLSLP
;
A
#
# COMPACT_ATOMS: atom_id res chain seq x y z
N MET A 1 47.46 -8.25 26.79
CA MET A 1 46.48 -7.15 26.68
C MET A 1 45.70 -7.36 25.39
N PHE A 2 44.53 -7.98 25.49
CA PHE A 2 43.66 -8.25 24.33
C PHE A 2 42.74 -7.03 24.14
N ASN A 3 42.87 -6.38 22.99
CA ASN A 3 42.04 -5.25 22.58
C ASN A 3 40.74 -5.79 21.98
N PHE A 4 39.62 -5.61 22.69
CA PHE A 4 38.28 -5.85 22.17
C PHE A 4 37.89 -4.66 21.29
N ARG A 5 37.71 -4.88 19.98
CA ARG A 5 37.09 -3.89 19.09
C ARG A 5 35.58 -4.17 19.03
N LEU A 6 34.82 -3.19 19.51
CA LEU A 6 33.38 -3.06 19.40
C LEU A 6 32.98 -3.02 17.90
N ILE A 7 32.16 -3.97 17.45
CA ILE A 7 31.54 -3.92 16.12
C ILE A 7 30.27 -3.06 16.25
N LEU A 8 30.32 -1.85 15.72
CA LEU A 8 29.13 -1.02 15.52
C LEU A 8 28.37 -1.58 14.31
N ALA A 9 27.16 -2.08 14.52
CA ALA A 9 26.25 -2.43 13.43
C ALA A 9 25.76 -1.13 12.77
N LEU A 10 26.16 -0.87 11.52
CA LEU A 10 25.53 0.16 10.69
C LEU A 10 24.17 -0.37 10.19
N PRO A 11 23.10 0.45 10.18
CA PRO A 11 21.88 0.09 9.50
C PRO A 11 22.16 0.01 7.98
N LEU A 12 21.79 -1.12 7.37
CA LEU A 12 21.74 -1.26 5.92
C LEU A 12 20.69 -0.29 5.37
N LEU A 13 21.13 0.86 4.85
CA LEU A 13 20.32 1.66 3.94
C LEU A 13 20.16 0.89 2.63
N CYS A 14 18.92 0.62 2.24
CA CYS A 14 18.61 0.02 0.95
C CYS A 14 19.07 0.99 -0.16
N GLY A 15 20.07 0.56 -0.94
CA GLY A 15 20.62 1.15 -2.17
C GLY A 15 20.39 2.63 -2.47
N SER A 16 21.41 3.47 -2.26
CA SER A 16 21.54 4.74 -3.00
C SER A 16 22.57 4.58 -4.12
N VAL A 17 22.09 4.64 -5.37
CA VAL A 17 22.97 4.76 -6.54
C VAL A 17 23.36 6.23 -6.67
N LEU A 18 24.58 6.59 -6.28
CA LEU A 18 25.16 7.90 -6.57
C LEU A 18 25.42 8.01 -8.07
N SER A 19 24.52 8.65 -8.81
CA SER A 19 24.82 9.13 -10.18
C SER A 19 25.16 10.62 -10.13
N SER A 20 26.44 10.96 -10.28
CA SER A 20 26.89 12.32 -10.58
C SER A 20 26.79 12.56 -12.09
N VAL A 21 25.92 13.47 -12.52
CA VAL A 21 25.98 14.05 -13.88
C VAL A 21 25.99 15.57 -13.78
N VAL A 22 27.13 16.15 -14.16
CA VAL A 22 27.32 17.57 -14.42
C VAL A 22 26.54 17.94 -15.69
N GLY A 23 25.79 19.04 -15.64
CA GLY A 23 24.69 19.32 -16.55
C GLY A 23 25.06 19.77 -17.98
N ASN A 24 24.05 19.73 -18.85
CA ASN A 24 23.59 20.91 -19.58
C ASN A 24 22.20 20.69 -20.20
N THR A 25 21.31 21.66 -19.97
CA THR A 25 20.22 22.15 -20.84
C THR A 25 19.45 21.15 -21.71
N ALA A 26 18.28 20.71 -21.22
CA ALA A 26 16.97 20.84 -21.88
C ALA A 26 15.95 19.99 -21.09
N LEU A 27 15.12 20.61 -20.26
CA LEU A 27 13.91 19.93 -19.78
C LEU A 27 12.95 19.87 -20.98
N PRO A 28 12.51 18.70 -21.46
CA PRO A 28 11.31 18.67 -22.27
C PRO A 28 10.17 19.09 -21.32
N ARG A 29 9.75 20.35 -21.46
CA ARG A 29 8.46 20.82 -20.95
C ARG A 29 7.42 19.99 -21.71
N SER A 30 7.00 18.87 -21.14
CA SER A 30 5.71 18.30 -21.52
C SER A 30 4.71 19.44 -21.43
N ALA A 31 3.89 19.61 -22.47
CA ALA A 31 2.81 20.57 -22.47
C ALA A 31 1.78 20.12 -21.43
N ASN A 32 2.09 20.32 -20.15
CA ASN A 32 1.23 19.99 -19.04
C ASN A 32 0.02 20.91 -19.13
N ALA A 33 -1.17 20.31 -18.99
CA ALA A 33 -2.38 21.03 -18.66
C ALA A 33 -2.05 22.10 -17.60
N SER A 34 -2.65 23.28 -17.73
CA SER A 34 -2.51 24.36 -16.74
C SER A 34 -2.78 23.77 -15.35
N LEU A 35 -1.73 23.52 -14.59
CA LEU A 35 -1.85 22.96 -13.26
C LEU A 35 -2.44 24.05 -12.34
N SER A 36 -3.31 23.64 -11.41
CA SER A 36 -3.83 24.53 -10.37
C SER A 36 -2.66 25.17 -9.58
N PRO A 37 -2.75 26.44 -9.15
CA PRO A 37 -1.67 27.13 -8.44
C PRO A 37 -1.31 26.52 -7.07
N GLU A 38 -2.17 25.65 -6.51
CA GLU A 38 -1.89 24.94 -5.27
C GLU A 38 -1.21 23.59 -5.56
N PHE A 39 0.10 23.52 -5.30
CA PHE A 39 0.90 22.31 -5.45
C PHE A 39 1.28 21.78 -4.07
N ARG A 40 1.10 20.47 -3.87
CA ARG A 40 1.61 19.76 -2.69
C ARG A 40 2.73 18.83 -3.15
N PRO A 41 4.01 19.12 -2.80
CA PRO A 41 5.10 18.26 -3.20
C PRO A 41 4.95 16.92 -2.47
N VAL A 42 5.05 15.83 -3.24
CA VAL A 42 5.23 14.48 -2.70
C VAL A 42 6.67 14.10 -3.02
N THR A 43 7.40 13.60 -2.03
CA THR A 43 8.74 13.02 -2.27
C THR A 43 8.62 11.80 -3.19
N PHE A 44 9.72 11.29 -3.75
CA PHE A 44 9.69 10.04 -4.51
C PHE A 44 8.93 8.96 -3.72
N VAL A 45 7.83 8.48 -4.29
CA VAL A 45 6.95 7.48 -3.69
C VAL A 45 7.25 6.10 -4.28
N GLY A 46 7.05 5.06 -3.48
CA GLY A 46 7.03 3.68 -3.96
C GLY A 46 5.77 3.39 -4.80
N ASP A 47 5.22 2.19 -4.66
CA ASP A 47 3.97 1.82 -5.32
C ASP A 47 2.79 2.66 -4.78
N VAL A 48 1.71 2.73 -5.57
CA VAL A 48 0.54 3.58 -5.28
C VAL A 48 -0.77 2.85 -5.53
N ALA A 49 -1.73 3.02 -4.63
CA ALA A 49 -3.12 2.65 -4.82
C ALA A 49 -4.04 3.83 -4.54
N ALA A 50 -5.25 3.81 -5.08
CA ALA A 50 -6.24 4.84 -4.77
C ALA A 50 -7.65 4.28 -4.81
N VAL A 51 -8.54 4.88 -4.04
CA VAL A 51 -9.97 4.57 -4.03
C VAL A 51 -10.81 5.83 -4.01
N VAL A 52 -12.08 5.68 -4.41
CA VAL A 52 -13.12 6.70 -4.28
C VAL A 52 -14.18 6.18 -3.31
N THR A 53 -14.55 6.99 -2.31
CA THR A 53 -15.33 6.50 -1.16
C THR A 53 -16.76 7.03 -1.08
N ASN A 54 -17.10 8.10 -1.80
CA ASN A 54 -18.43 8.70 -1.73
C ASN A 54 -18.91 9.24 -3.08
N THR A 55 -20.18 9.64 -3.14
CA THR A 55 -20.80 10.22 -4.35
C THR A 55 -20.23 11.59 -4.74
N ALA A 56 -19.63 12.31 -3.79
CA ALA A 56 -18.89 13.53 -4.07
C ALA A 56 -17.53 13.27 -4.74
N GLY A 57 -17.06 12.02 -4.74
CA GLY A 57 -15.79 11.61 -5.34
C GLY A 57 -14.58 11.82 -4.43
N SER A 58 -14.74 11.76 -3.11
CA SER A 58 -13.61 11.83 -2.19
C SER A 58 -12.56 10.79 -2.58
N THR A 59 -11.34 11.27 -2.81
CA THR A 59 -10.23 10.48 -3.32
C THR A 59 -9.27 10.21 -2.18
N HIS A 60 -8.98 8.94 -1.96
CA HIS A 60 -7.98 8.49 -0.99
C HIS A 60 -6.85 7.85 -1.76
N ILE A 61 -5.62 8.33 -1.55
CA ILE A 61 -4.42 7.89 -2.26
C ILE A 61 -3.45 7.32 -1.24
N TYR A 62 -3.01 6.10 -1.48
CA TYR A 62 -2.09 5.36 -0.63
C TYR A 62 -0.77 5.18 -1.34
N TYR A 63 0.33 5.51 -0.69
CA TYR A 63 1.66 5.33 -1.26
C TYR A 63 2.71 5.10 -0.18
N GLN A 64 3.78 4.41 -0.53
CA GLN A 64 4.90 4.21 0.36
C GLN A 64 5.81 5.45 0.40
N ASN A 65 6.07 5.97 1.59
CA ASN A 65 7.04 7.02 1.86
C ASN A 65 8.49 6.49 1.80
N PRO A 66 9.51 7.35 1.65
CA PRO A 66 10.91 6.95 1.69
C PRO A 66 11.38 6.27 2.98
N ASP A 67 10.65 6.43 4.08
CA ASP A 67 10.91 5.75 5.36
C ASP A 67 10.23 4.36 5.44
N ASN A 68 9.61 3.91 4.35
CA ASN A 68 8.80 2.70 4.18
C ASN A 68 7.39 2.75 4.76
N SER A 69 7.00 3.79 5.52
CA SER A 69 5.61 3.91 5.99
C SER A 69 4.63 4.05 4.82
N ILE A 70 3.38 3.63 5.01
CA ILE A 70 2.31 3.88 4.03
C ILE A 70 1.55 5.14 4.45
N GLN A 71 1.50 6.12 3.56
CA GLN A 71 0.79 7.38 3.71
C GLN A 71 -0.58 7.27 3.04
N GLU A 72 -1.60 7.86 3.67
CA GLU A 72 -2.86 8.23 3.04
C GLU A 72 -2.89 9.74 2.77
N THR A 73 -3.30 10.14 1.58
CA THR A 73 -3.66 11.53 1.24
C THR A 73 -5.09 11.60 0.75
N ILE A 74 -5.86 12.54 1.31
CA ILE A 74 -7.30 12.66 1.10
C ILE A 74 -7.63 14.00 0.44
N THR A 75 -8.49 13.94 -0.58
CA THR A 75 -9.16 15.12 -1.14
C THR A 75 -10.66 14.95 -1.13
N SER A 76 -11.40 16.02 -0.81
CA SER A 76 -12.86 16.00 -0.63
C SER A 76 -13.66 15.58 -1.88
N ALA A 77 -13.06 15.74 -3.06
CA ALA A 77 -13.60 15.42 -4.39
C ALA A 77 -12.43 15.31 -5.40
N PRO A 78 -12.67 15.07 -6.71
CA PRO A 78 -11.61 15.10 -7.72
C PRO A 78 -10.84 16.44 -7.71
N PHE A 79 -9.53 16.42 -7.99
CA PHE A 79 -8.63 17.58 -7.81
C PHE A 79 -9.06 18.88 -8.51
N VAL A 80 -9.92 18.81 -9.54
CA VAL A 80 -10.46 19.98 -10.24
C VAL A 80 -11.42 20.80 -9.35
N VAL A 81 -12.14 20.13 -8.45
CA VAL A 81 -13.21 20.73 -7.62
C VAL A 81 -13.01 20.49 -6.12
N GLY A 82 -12.24 19.47 -5.75
CA GLY A 82 -11.96 19.10 -4.37
C GLY A 82 -10.87 19.94 -3.73
N THR A 83 -10.78 19.81 -2.41
CA THR A 83 -9.76 20.42 -1.57
C THR A 83 -8.97 19.34 -0.84
N PHE A 84 -7.71 19.62 -0.54
CA PHE A 84 -6.94 18.78 0.37
C PHE A 84 -7.58 18.75 1.76
N GLU A 85 -7.75 17.56 2.32
CA GLU A 85 -8.33 17.38 3.65
C GLU A 85 -7.27 16.94 4.66
N ALA A 86 -6.50 15.91 4.31
CA ALA A 86 -5.53 15.32 5.23
C ALA A 86 -4.41 14.59 4.49
N SER A 87 -3.29 14.45 5.20
CA SER A 87 -2.23 13.52 4.86
C SER A 87 -1.75 12.88 6.16
N THR A 88 -1.89 11.57 6.30
CA THR A 88 -1.50 10.83 7.52
C THR A 88 -0.76 9.55 7.20
N VAL A 89 0.19 9.17 8.04
CA VAL A 89 0.75 7.80 8.01
C VAL A 89 -0.34 6.86 8.52
N ILE A 90 -0.64 5.81 7.76
CA ILE A 90 -1.64 4.80 8.12
C ILE A 90 -0.99 3.47 8.52
N VAL A 91 0.17 3.13 7.96
CA VAL A 91 0.94 1.95 8.35
C VAL A 91 2.35 2.37 8.79
N PRO A 92 2.79 2.02 10.01
CA PRO A 92 4.14 2.30 10.48
C PRO A 92 5.23 1.65 9.62
N ALA A 93 6.39 2.30 9.54
CA ALA A 93 7.52 1.88 8.70
C ALA A 93 8.05 0.47 8.99
N ASP A 94 7.98 -0.01 10.22
CA ASP A 94 8.46 -1.32 10.66
C ASP A 94 7.52 -2.47 10.28
N GLU A 95 6.30 -2.17 9.83
CA GLU A 95 5.32 -3.16 9.38
C GLU A 95 5.33 -3.36 7.86
N VAL A 96 6.06 -2.54 7.11
CA VAL A 96 5.98 -2.48 5.64
C VAL A 96 7.29 -2.93 4.98
N LEU A 97 7.21 -3.85 4.02
CA LEU A 97 8.36 -4.21 3.21
C LEU A 97 8.81 -3.01 2.35
N CYS A 98 10.12 -2.76 2.28
CA CYS A 98 10.64 -1.73 1.37
C CYS A 98 10.30 -2.08 -0.09
N GLY A 99 9.67 -1.15 -0.81
CA GLY A 99 9.22 -1.37 -2.19
C GLY A 99 8.01 -2.31 -2.29
N THR A 100 7.20 -2.40 -1.24
CA THR A 100 6.01 -3.25 -1.21
C THR A 100 5.02 -2.84 -2.31
N PRO A 101 4.37 -3.79 -3.00
CA PRO A 101 3.21 -3.44 -3.81
C PRO A 101 2.04 -3.03 -2.89
N ILE A 102 1.20 -2.10 -3.35
CA ILE A 102 0.05 -1.59 -2.59
C ILE A 102 -1.22 -1.78 -3.41
N ALA A 103 -2.26 -2.34 -2.79
CA ALA A 103 -3.60 -2.38 -3.37
C ALA A 103 -4.62 -1.81 -2.40
N ALA A 104 -5.68 -1.21 -2.91
CA ALA A 104 -6.76 -0.71 -2.07
C ALA A 104 -8.11 -0.93 -2.73
N THR A 105 -9.14 -1.13 -1.91
CA THR A 105 -10.53 -1.24 -2.38
C THR A 105 -11.49 -0.65 -1.37
N THR A 106 -12.68 -0.31 -1.84
CA THR A 106 -13.80 0.14 -1.00
C THR A 106 -14.89 -0.91 -0.91
N ILE A 107 -15.49 -1.05 0.27
CA ILE A 107 -16.59 -1.99 0.52
C ILE A 107 -17.82 -1.17 0.92
N SER A 108 -18.77 -1.01 0.00
CA SER A 108 -19.89 -0.08 0.13
C SER A 108 -20.96 -0.47 1.16
N ASN A 109 -20.94 -1.70 1.68
CA ASN A 109 -21.98 -2.28 2.53
C ASN A 109 -21.50 -2.75 3.91
N THR A 110 -20.31 -2.32 4.37
CA THR A 110 -19.78 -2.72 5.69
C THR A 110 -19.34 -1.56 6.55
N GLY A 111 -19.19 -1.81 7.86
CA GLY A 111 -18.65 -0.85 8.84
C GLY A 111 -17.17 -0.51 8.63
N PHE A 112 -16.51 -1.12 7.65
CA PHE A 112 -15.15 -0.76 7.27
C PHE A 112 -15.12 -0.42 5.78
N PRO A 113 -15.18 0.86 5.38
CA PRO A 113 -15.44 1.19 3.98
C PRO A 113 -14.20 1.13 3.10
N ILE A 114 -12.98 1.03 3.67
CA ILE A 114 -11.73 0.99 2.90
C ILE A 114 -10.82 -0.11 3.43
N ARG A 115 -10.13 -0.81 2.53
CA ARG A 115 -9.03 -1.74 2.81
C ARG A 115 -7.80 -1.35 2.02
N VAL A 116 -6.64 -1.45 2.67
CA VAL A 116 -5.32 -1.26 2.07
C VAL A 116 -4.50 -2.51 2.34
N PHE A 117 -4.01 -3.12 1.28
CA PHE A 117 -3.23 -4.35 1.29
C PHE A 117 -1.80 -4.03 0.88
N PHE A 118 -0.86 -4.73 1.52
CA PHE A 118 0.57 -4.61 1.28
C PHE A 118 1.28 -5.89 1.74
N VAL A 119 2.56 -6.00 1.44
CA VAL A 119 3.44 -7.05 1.94
C VAL A 119 4.29 -6.52 3.09
N SER A 120 4.31 -7.25 4.21
CA SER A 120 5.14 -6.95 5.39
C SER A 120 6.59 -7.43 5.23
N PRO A 121 7.55 -7.01 6.08
CA PRO A 121 8.95 -7.43 6.01
C PRO A 121 9.17 -8.95 6.07
N SER A 122 8.24 -9.68 6.68
CA SER A 122 8.26 -11.15 6.75
C SER A 122 7.64 -11.82 5.51
N TYR A 123 7.40 -11.06 4.43
CA TYR A 123 6.73 -11.52 3.22
C TYR A 123 5.33 -12.09 3.47
N ILE A 124 4.60 -11.51 4.42
CA ILE A 124 3.21 -11.87 4.71
C ILE A 124 2.28 -10.83 4.10
N LEU A 125 1.27 -11.30 3.37
CA LEU A 125 0.17 -10.48 2.88
C LEU A 125 -0.58 -9.87 4.07
N SER A 126 -0.58 -8.55 4.13
CA SER A 126 -1.03 -7.76 5.28
C SER A 126 -2.06 -6.73 4.85
N GLU A 127 -2.89 -6.31 5.80
CA GLU A 127 -4.00 -5.38 5.59
C GLU A 127 -4.12 -4.41 6.74
N TYR A 128 -4.45 -3.16 6.39
CA TYR A 128 -5.03 -2.17 7.29
C TYR A 128 -6.44 -1.83 6.80
N ALA A 129 -7.40 -1.75 7.73
CA ALA A 129 -8.80 -1.48 7.47
C ALA A 129 -9.25 -0.19 8.15
N TRP A 130 -9.95 0.68 7.44
CA TRP A 130 -10.58 1.85 8.05
C TRP A 130 -11.91 1.44 8.67
N THR A 131 -12.14 1.75 9.95
CA THR A 131 -13.34 1.37 10.73
C THR A 131 -14.48 2.39 10.67
N GLY A 132 -14.30 3.47 9.91
CA GLY A 132 -15.13 4.66 9.99
C GLY A 132 -14.59 5.72 10.96
N THR A 133 -13.73 5.34 11.91
CA THR A 133 -13.14 6.27 12.90
C THR A 133 -11.63 6.14 13.05
N ALA A 134 -11.06 4.98 12.78
CA ALA A 134 -9.62 4.74 12.89
C ALA A 134 -9.15 3.70 11.86
N TRP A 135 -7.86 3.72 11.57
CA TRP A 135 -7.18 2.63 10.85
C TRP A 135 -6.80 1.55 11.84
N GLU A 136 -7.09 0.29 11.49
CA GLU A 136 -6.74 -0.88 12.29
C GLU A 136 -5.96 -1.89 11.45
N GLY A 137 -4.79 -2.28 11.95
CA GLY A 137 -3.99 -3.41 11.44
C GLY A 137 -3.95 -4.56 12.44
N TRP A 138 -3.09 -5.53 12.20
CA TRP A 138 -2.84 -6.62 13.16
C TRP A 138 -2.07 -6.11 14.40
N PRO A 139 -2.37 -6.56 15.63
CA PRO A 139 -3.35 -7.59 16.02
C PRO A 139 -4.77 -7.09 16.31
N GLN A 140 -5.04 -5.79 16.19
CA GLN A 140 -6.33 -5.19 16.56
C GLN A 140 -7.44 -5.58 15.58
N CYS A 141 -7.12 -5.69 14.30
CA CYS A 141 -8.03 -6.17 13.26
C CYS A 141 -7.96 -7.69 13.12
N SER A 142 -8.75 -8.42 13.92
CA SER A 142 -8.81 -9.89 13.88
C SER A 142 -9.42 -10.45 12.58
N GLY A 143 -10.26 -9.66 11.90
CA GLY A 143 -10.83 -10.02 10.60
C GLY A 143 -9.92 -9.71 9.41
N CYS A 144 -8.80 -9.02 9.63
CA CYS A 144 -7.89 -8.66 8.56
C CYS A 144 -7.10 -9.87 8.03
N ILE A 145 -6.77 -9.85 6.75
CA ILE A 145 -6.07 -10.94 6.05
C ILE A 145 -4.75 -11.31 6.72
N THR A 146 -4.08 -10.34 7.35
CA THR A 146 -2.81 -10.49 8.09
C THR A 146 -2.84 -11.65 9.07
N ALA A 147 -4.00 -11.90 9.72
CA ALA A 147 -4.17 -12.97 10.69
C ALA A 147 -3.96 -14.38 10.09
N ASN A 148 -4.13 -14.53 8.78
CA ASN A 148 -4.04 -15.82 8.07
C ASN A 148 -2.61 -16.18 7.67
N GLN A 149 -1.66 -15.25 7.80
CA GLN A 149 -0.24 -15.49 7.54
C GLN A 149 0.03 -16.05 6.13
N PHE A 150 -0.70 -15.56 5.12
CA PHE A 150 -0.47 -15.96 3.73
C PHE A 150 0.88 -15.41 3.25
N ALA A 151 1.79 -16.33 2.93
CA ALA A 151 3.14 -16.00 2.47
C ALA A 151 3.14 -15.61 0.99
N VAL A 152 3.76 -14.47 0.70
CA VAL A 152 3.93 -13.91 -0.65
C VAL A 152 5.31 -14.30 -1.17
N GLU A 153 5.41 -14.63 -2.46
CA GLU A 153 6.68 -14.93 -3.12
C GLU A 153 7.60 -13.70 -3.08
N PRO A 154 8.81 -13.79 -2.47
CA PRO A 154 9.75 -12.68 -2.41
C PRO A 154 10.10 -12.13 -3.80
N GLY A 155 10.05 -10.80 -3.94
CA GLY A 155 10.32 -10.12 -5.21
C GLY A 155 9.11 -10.03 -6.15
N SER A 156 7.97 -10.61 -5.81
CA SER A 156 6.71 -10.36 -6.52
C SER A 156 6.25 -8.91 -6.31
N SER A 157 5.84 -8.26 -7.40
CA SER A 157 5.17 -6.94 -7.39
C SER A 157 3.68 -7.05 -7.72
N VAL A 158 3.15 -8.29 -7.85
CA VAL A 158 1.75 -8.51 -8.16
C VAL A 158 0.94 -8.39 -6.88
N LEU A 159 0.10 -7.36 -6.81
CA LEU A 159 -0.94 -7.20 -5.81
C LEU A 159 -2.15 -6.51 -6.42
N TYR A 160 -3.34 -7.03 -6.18
CA TYR A 160 -4.59 -6.33 -6.48
C TYR A 160 -5.65 -6.66 -5.43
N ALA A 161 -6.63 -5.78 -5.31
CA ALA A 161 -7.77 -5.97 -4.41
C ALA A 161 -9.06 -5.64 -5.15
N LEU A 162 -10.07 -6.48 -4.96
CA LEU A 162 -11.40 -6.31 -5.51
C LEU A 162 -12.41 -6.49 -4.39
N ALA A 163 -13.34 -5.54 -4.25
CA ALA A 163 -14.54 -5.75 -3.44
C ALA A 163 -15.64 -6.34 -4.31
N GLY A 164 -16.33 -7.36 -3.81
CA GLY A 164 -17.51 -7.90 -4.46
C GLY A 164 -18.77 -7.10 -4.11
N SER A 165 -19.81 -7.27 -4.93
CA SER A 165 -21.10 -6.60 -4.77
C SER A 165 -22.15 -7.47 -4.07
N THR A 166 -21.79 -8.70 -3.68
CA THR A 166 -22.68 -9.67 -3.03
C THR A 166 -22.20 -9.98 -1.61
N ALA A 167 -23.10 -10.47 -0.76
CA ALA A 167 -22.73 -10.87 0.60
C ALA A 167 -21.82 -12.11 0.64
N ASP A 168 -21.81 -12.90 -0.45
CA ASP A 168 -21.11 -14.18 -0.49
C ASP A 168 -19.60 -14.01 -0.75
N VAL A 169 -19.20 -13.09 -1.63
CA VAL A 169 -17.78 -12.78 -1.90
C VAL A 169 -17.57 -11.29 -1.66
N LEU A 170 -17.05 -10.94 -0.49
CA LEU A 170 -16.92 -9.54 -0.10
C LEU A 170 -15.61 -8.93 -0.58
N LEU A 171 -14.53 -9.71 -0.53
CA LEU A 171 -13.18 -9.27 -0.90
C LEU A 171 -12.42 -10.38 -1.63
N ARG A 172 -11.61 -9.99 -2.60
CA ARG A 172 -10.58 -10.82 -3.24
C ARG A 172 -9.28 -10.04 -3.29
N VAL A 173 -8.18 -10.70 -2.96
CA VAL A 173 -6.83 -10.12 -2.97
C VAL A 173 -5.93 -11.06 -3.75
N GLY A 174 -5.48 -10.63 -4.93
CA GLY A 174 -4.60 -11.43 -5.77
C GLY A 174 -3.14 -11.11 -5.56
N PHE A 175 -2.31 -12.13 -5.50
CA PHE A 175 -0.86 -12.05 -5.28
C PHE A 175 -0.17 -13.31 -5.85
N VAL A 176 1.15 -13.35 -5.82
CA VAL A 176 1.92 -14.58 -6.10
C VAL A 176 2.25 -15.22 -4.76
N SER A 177 1.70 -16.40 -4.48
CA SER A 177 1.94 -17.12 -3.23
C SER A 177 3.31 -17.79 -3.22
N ALA A 178 4.01 -17.74 -2.09
CA ALA A 178 5.25 -18.49 -1.89
C ALA A 178 5.02 -20.02 -1.90
N GLY A 179 3.80 -20.46 -1.63
CA GLY A 179 3.41 -21.87 -1.72
C GLY A 179 3.24 -22.37 -3.16
N GLN A 180 3.03 -21.45 -4.11
CA GLN A 180 2.91 -21.75 -5.55
C GLN A 180 3.58 -20.65 -6.40
N PRO A 181 4.92 -20.55 -6.34
CA PRO A 181 5.66 -19.49 -7.02
C PRO A 181 5.40 -19.49 -8.54
N GLY A 182 5.40 -18.30 -9.13
CA GLY A 182 5.18 -18.12 -10.58
C GLY A 182 3.73 -18.33 -11.04
N THR A 183 2.79 -18.52 -10.11
CA THR A 183 1.35 -18.59 -10.41
C THR A 183 0.59 -17.50 -9.66
N LEU A 184 -0.58 -17.12 -10.18
CA LEU A 184 -1.46 -16.18 -9.50
C LEU A 184 -2.33 -16.94 -8.48
N THR A 185 -2.37 -16.41 -7.27
CA THR A 185 -3.22 -16.89 -6.17
C THR A 185 -4.15 -15.74 -5.76
N GLU A 186 -5.42 -16.03 -5.51
CA GLU A 186 -6.36 -15.12 -4.86
C GLU A 186 -6.63 -15.60 -3.44
N ALA A 187 -6.59 -14.67 -2.47
CA ALA A 187 -7.22 -14.84 -1.18
C ALA A 187 -8.63 -14.26 -1.24
N GLU A 188 -9.64 -15.07 -0.94
CA GLU A 188 -11.05 -14.69 -1.01
C GLU A 188 -11.66 -14.65 0.40
N PHE A 189 -12.36 -13.56 0.73
CA PHE A 189 -13.12 -13.42 1.97
C PHE A 189 -14.58 -13.78 1.75
N THR A 190 -14.93 -15.01 2.14
CA THR A 190 -16.24 -15.63 1.93
C THR A 190 -16.71 -16.26 3.22
N GLY A 191 -17.96 -15.99 3.63
CA GLY A 191 -18.55 -16.57 4.85
C GLY A 191 -17.81 -16.21 6.15
N GLY A 192 -17.13 -15.05 6.20
CA GLY A 192 -16.42 -14.57 7.39
C GLY A 192 -15.01 -15.15 7.58
N LYS A 193 -14.46 -15.83 6.57
CA LYS A 193 -13.12 -16.41 6.59
C LYS A 193 -12.39 -16.13 5.28
N TRP A 194 -11.06 -16.18 5.34
CA TRP A 194 -10.20 -16.10 4.18
C TRP A 194 -9.82 -17.50 3.69
N GLU A 195 -9.89 -17.72 2.38
CA GLU A 195 -9.45 -18.96 1.72
C GLU A 195 -8.55 -18.65 0.53
N LEU A 196 -7.60 -19.53 0.22
CA LEU A 196 -6.73 -19.40 -0.94
C LEU A 196 -7.26 -20.20 -2.12
N LEU A 197 -7.28 -19.55 -3.28
CA LEU A 197 -7.66 -20.10 -4.56
C LEU A 197 -6.53 -19.85 -5.56
N SER A 198 -6.20 -20.85 -6.37
CA SER A 198 -5.20 -20.71 -7.43
C SER A 198 -5.89 -20.45 -8.76
N LEU A 199 -5.26 -19.67 -9.63
CA LEU A 199 -5.70 -19.56 -11.02
C LEU A 199 -5.68 -20.98 -11.66
N PRO A 200 -6.79 -21.46 -12.23
CA PRO A 200 -6.90 -22.82 -12.78
C PRO A 200 -6.07 -23.05 -14.05
#